data_AF-A0A9D6UP45-F1
#
_entry.id   AF-A0A9D6UP45-F1
#
_cell.length_a   1.000
_cell.length_b   1.000
_cell.length_c   1.000
_cell.angle_alpha   90.00
_cell.angle_beta   90.00
_cell.angle_gamma   90.00
#
_symmetry.space_group_name_H-M   'P 1'
#
loop_
_entity.id
_entity.type
_entity.pdbx_description
1 polymer ?
#
loop_
_entity_poly.entity_id
_entity_poly.type
_entity_poly.pdbx_seq_one_letter_code
_entity_poly.pdbx_strand_id
1 'polypeptide(L)'
;ELERSFSKELFCRSLQSLVPEVQPEDLEDAGAGVRAQAMHPAGRLVEDFDIIRRERAVHVLNAPSPAATACLAIGEVVAARVAECDGV
;
A
#
# COMPACT_ATOMS: atom_id res chain seq x y z
N GLU A 1 -17.23 4.95 7.88
CA GLU A 1 -16.33 3.84 7.48
C GLU A 1 -16.87 2.51 7.98
N LEU A 2 -16.87 2.25 9.30
CA LEU A 2 -17.29 0.96 9.87
C LEU A 2 -18.69 0.50 9.42
N GLU A 3 -19.70 1.37 9.50
CA GLU A 3 -21.07 1.01 9.09
C GLU A 3 -21.18 0.55 7.63
N ARG A 4 -20.40 1.16 6.72
CA ARG A 4 -20.35 0.74 5.31
C ARG A 4 -19.61 -0.57 5.14
N SER A 5 -18.59 -0.84 5.96
CA SER A 5 -17.88 -2.12 5.95
C SER A 5 -18.76 -3.28 6.44
N PHE A 6 -19.81 -3.00 7.23
CA PHE A 6 -20.75 -4.01 7.74
C PHE A 6 -22.07 -4.10 6.96
N SER A 7 -22.37 -3.18 6.03
CA SER A 7 -23.60 -3.21 5.22
C SER A 7 -23.28 -3.17 3.73
N LYS A 8 -23.66 -4.26 3.06
CA LYS A 8 -23.55 -4.42 1.60
C LYS A 8 -24.33 -3.33 0.86
N GLU A 9 -25.50 -2.95 1.37
CA GLU A 9 -26.37 -1.94 0.78
C GLU A 9 -25.75 -0.53 0.87
N LEU A 10 -25.17 -0.18 2.02
CA LEU A 10 -24.50 1.11 2.21
C LEU A 10 -23.20 1.21 1.38
N PHE A 11 -22.48 0.10 1.24
CA PHE A 11 -21.33 0.02 0.34
C PHE A 11 -21.74 0.21 -1.12
N CYS A 12 -22.76 -0.52 -1.59
CA CYS A 12 -23.32 -0.39 -2.95
C CYS A 12 -23.74 1.06 -3.25
N ARG A 13 -24.47 1.71 -2.35
CA ARG A 13 -24.88 3.11 -2.50
C ARG A 13 -23.70 4.07 -2.66
N SER A 14 -22.57 3.77 -2.02
CA SER A 14 -21.35 4.59 -2.13
C SER A 14 -20.71 4.41 -3.52
N LEU A 15 -20.68 3.18 -4.05
CA LEU A 15 -20.18 2.88 -5.40
C LEU A 15 -21.02 3.56 -6.49
N GLN A 16 -22.34 3.65 -6.29
CA GLN A 16 -23.28 4.29 -7.21
C GLN A 16 -23.03 5.79 -7.43
N SER A 17 -22.21 6.45 -6.60
CA SER A 17 -21.73 7.81 -6.88
C SER A 17 -20.81 7.90 -8.10
N LEU A 18 -20.14 6.79 -8.44
CA LEU A 18 -19.22 6.69 -9.58
C LEU A 18 -19.83 5.84 -10.71
N VAL A 19 -20.51 4.73 -10.38
CA VAL A 19 -21.16 3.83 -11.34
C VAL A 19 -22.60 3.53 -10.89
N PRO A 20 -23.59 4.35 -11.31
CA PRO A 20 -24.97 4.28 -10.80
C PRO A 20 -25.69 2.94 -10.99
N GLU A 21 -25.29 2.15 -11.98
CA GLU A 21 -25.95 0.92 -12.38
C GLU A 21 -25.60 -0.27 -11.48
N VAL A 22 -24.52 -0.20 -10.70
CA VAL A 22 -24.10 -1.28 -9.80
C VAL A 22 -25.20 -1.63 -8.81
N GLN A 23 -25.52 -2.91 -8.71
CA GLN A 23 -26.49 -3.46 -7.77
C GLN A 23 -25.81 -4.30 -6.67
N PRO A 24 -26.48 -4.54 -5.53
CA PRO A 24 -25.93 -5.38 -4.48
C PRO A 24 -25.58 -6.81 -4.95
N GLU A 25 -26.25 -7.33 -5.97
CA GLU A 25 -26.00 -8.66 -6.52
C GLU A 25 -24.68 -8.73 -7.31
N ASP A 26 -24.15 -7.59 -7.77
CA ASP A 26 -22.86 -7.50 -8.47
C ASP A 26 -21.66 -7.55 -7.51
N LEU A 27 -21.90 -7.51 -6.20
CA LEU A 27 -20.88 -7.43 -5.16
C LEU A 27 -20.66 -8.78 -4.48
N GLU A 28 -19.40 -9.14 -4.31
CA GLU A 28 -18.95 -10.30 -3.53
C GLU A 28 -18.07 -9.88 -2.36
N ASP A 29 -17.98 -10.73 -1.34
CA ASP A 29 -17.14 -10.47 -0.18
C ASP A 29 -15.66 -10.53 -0.57
N ALA A 30 -14.91 -9.52 -0.14
CA ALA A 30 -13.47 -9.44 -0.32
C ALA A 30 -12.75 -9.31 1.01
N GLY A 31 -11.49 -9.73 1.06
CA GLY A 31 -10.64 -9.53 2.23
C GLY A 31 -10.29 -8.07 2.46
N ALA A 32 -10.02 -7.71 3.71
CA ALA A 32 -9.44 -6.42 4.06
C ALA A 32 -7.92 -6.41 3.88
N GLY A 33 -7.38 -5.33 3.31
CA GLY A 33 -5.93 -5.11 3.17
C GLY A 33 -5.43 -3.99 4.09
N VAL A 34 -4.27 -4.21 4.73
CA VAL A 34 -3.57 -3.18 5.51
C VAL A 34 -2.32 -2.76 4.75
N ARG A 35 -2.16 -1.46 4.50
CA ARG A 35 -0.95 -0.93 3.86
C ARG A 35 0.21 -0.92 4.86
N ALA A 36 1.37 -1.39 4.44
CA ALA A 36 2.62 -1.26 5.19
C ALA A 36 3.15 0.19 5.10
N GLN A 37 2.39 1.11 5.70
CA GLN A 37 2.62 2.55 5.69
C GLN A 37 3.41 2.94 6.94
N ALA A 38 4.60 3.50 6.77
CA ALA A 38 5.40 3.99 7.88
C ALA A 38 4.83 5.31 8.44
N MET A 39 4.98 5.46 9.76
CA MET A 39 4.62 6.66 10.50
C MET A 39 5.82 7.13 11.33
N HIS A 40 6.13 8.41 11.25
CA HIS A 40 7.16 9.04 12.06
C HIS A 40 6.73 9.04 13.54
N PRO A 41 7.66 9.01 14.51
CA PRO A 41 7.34 9.11 15.94
C PRO A 41 6.51 10.35 16.34
N ALA A 42 6.50 11.38 15.50
CA ALA A 42 5.69 12.60 15.68
C ALA A 42 4.24 12.47 15.13
N GLY A 43 3.83 11.28 14.67
CA GLY A 43 2.49 11.00 14.18
C GLY A 43 2.23 11.33 12.70
N ARG A 44 3.23 11.81 11.95
CA ARG A 44 3.09 12.07 10.50
C ARG A 44 3.32 10.80 9.68
N LEU A 45 2.51 10.58 8.65
CA LEU A 45 2.75 9.51 7.68
C LEU A 45 3.98 9.85 6.82
N VAL A 46 4.72 8.81 6.43
CA VAL A 46 5.82 8.95 5.47
C VAL A 46 5.25 8.92 4.06
N GLU A 47 5.32 10.02 3.34
CA GLU A 47 4.65 10.16 2.04
C GLU A 47 5.36 9.43 0.90
N ASP A 48 6.67 9.17 1.02
CA ASP A 48 7.53 8.65 -0.05
C ASP A 48 8.29 7.39 0.38
N PHE A 49 9.05 6.79 -0.53
CA PHE A 49 9.90 5.63 -0.26
C PHE A 49 10.92 5.93 0.86
N ASP A 50 11.00 5.03 1.84
CA ASP A 50 12.00 5.07 2.89
C ASP A 50 12.76 3.74 2.90
N ILE A 51 14.00 3.79 2.41
CA ILE A 51 14.88 2.62 2.28
C ILE A 51 16.18 2.94 3.03
N ILE A 52 16.45 2.17 4.08
CA ILE A 52 17.64 2.35 4.92
C ILE A 52 18.62 1.20 4.72
N ARG A 53 19.91 1.50 4.87
CA ARG A 53 20.99 0.52 4.85
C ARG A 53 21.51 0.26 6.26
N ARG A 54 21.88 -0.98 6.54
CA ARG A 54 22.66 -1.44 7.69
C ARG A 54 23.79 -2.35 7.17
N GLU A 55 24.74 -2.70 8.03
CA GLU A 55 25.98 -3.40 7.65
C GLU A 55 25.76 -4.59 6.71
N ARG A 56 24.72 -5.40 6.95
CA ARG A 56 24.40 -6.60 6.17
C ARG A 56 22.93 -6.68 5.77
N ALA A 57 22.26 -5.53 5.65
CA ALA A 57 20.84 -5.49 5.35
C ALA A 57 20.43 -4.19 4.65
N VAL A 58 19.49 -4.30 3.72
CA VAL A 58 18.71 -3.19 3.17
C VAL A 58 17.27 -3.37 3.64
N HIS A 59 16.72 -2.36 4.32
CA HIS A 59 15.35 -2.39 4.79
C HIS A 59 14.51 -1.41 3.98
N VAL A 60 13.42 -1.90 3.40
CA VAL A 60 12.36 -1.08 2.81
C VAL A 60 11.35 -0.81 3.91
N LEU A 61 11.45 0.36 4.55
CA LEU A 61 10.59 0.75 5.67
C LEU A 61 9.26 1.30 5.19
N ASN A 62 9.27 2.00 4.06
CA ASN A 62 8.09 2.56 3.46
C ASN A 62 8.20 2.47 1.93
N ALA A 63 7.14 1.97 1.31
CA ALA A 63 6.94 2.02 -0.12
C ALA A 63 5.44 2.21 -0.35
N PRO A 64 4.91 3.41 -0.10
CA PRO A 64 3.49 3.66 -0.23
C PRO A 64 3.11 3.74 -1.70
N SER A 65 1.82 3.95 -1.98
CA SER A 65 1.30 3.96 -3.36
C SER A 65 2.11 4.86 -4.30
N PRO A 66 2.45 4.40 -5.53
CA PRO A 66 1.97 3.16 -6.17
C PRO A 66 2.96 2.00 -6.09
N ALA A 67 3.11 1.40 -4.90
CA ALA A 67 3.99 0.25 -4.66
C ALA A 67 3.81 -0.91 -5.64
N ALA A 68 2.56 -1.31 -5.89
CA ALA A 68 2.26 -2.43 -6.79
C ALA A 68 2.58 -2.11 -8.25
N THR A 69 2.26 -0.89 -8.71
CA THR A 69 2.49 -0.46 -10.09
C THR A 69 3.98 -0.25 -10.38
N ALA A 70 4.73 0.29 -9.41
CA ALA A 70 6.15 0.61 -9.56
C ALA A 70 7.09 -0.47 -9.00
N CYS A 71 6.58 -1.67 -8.72
CA CYS A 71 7.32 -2.69 -7.96
C CYS A 71 8.65 -3.09 -8.60
N LEU A 72 8.71 -3.14 -9.94
CA LEU A 72 9.93 -3.50 -10.67
C LEU A 72 11.00 -2.41 -10.55
N ALA A 73 10.62 -1.15 -10.76
CA ALA A 73 11.55 -0.02 -10.60
C ALA A 73 12.04 0.11 -9.14
N ILE A 74 11.16 -0.11 -8.16
CA ILE A 74 11.55 -0.16 -6.74
C ILE A 74 12.53 -1.32 -6.51
N GLY A 75 12.26 -2.48 -7.11
CA GLY A 75 13.12 -3.66 -7.03
C GLY A 75 14.53 -3.42 -7.57
N GLU A 76 14.66 -2.75 -8.73
CA GLU A 76 15.96 -2.35 -9.30
C GLU A 76 16.74 -1.44 -8.34
N VAL A 77 16.04 -0.47 -7.76
CA VAL A 77 16.59 0.50 -6.79
C VAL A 77 17.04 -0.17 -5.48
N VAL A 78 16.34 -1.23 -5.05
CA VAL A 78 16.75 -2.07 -3.90
C VAL A 78 17.94 -2.95 -4.27
N ALA A 79 17.93 -3.59 -5.44
CA ALA A 79 19.01 -4.46 -5.90
C ALA A 79 20.34 -3.71 -6.05
N ALA A 80 20.31 -2.48 -6.60
CA ALA A 80 21.48 -1.61 -6.69
C ALA A 80 22.09 -1.32 -5.30
N ARG A 81 21.26 -0.99 -4.30
CA ARG A 81 21.72 -0.77 -2.92
C ARG A 81 22.32 -2.01 -2.28
N VAL A 82 21.82 -3.21 -2.61
CA VAL A 82 22.39 -4.47 -2.13
C VAL A 82 23.75 -4.72 -2.77
N ALA A 83 23.92 -4.48 -4.08
CA ALA A 83 25.20 -4.67 -4.76
C ALA A 83 26.31 -3.76 -4.19
N GLU A 84 25.97 -2.53 -3.75
CA GLU A 84 26.89 -1.65 -3.03
C GLU A 84 27.29 -2.17 -1.62
N CYS A 85 26.58 -3.16 -1.08
CA CYS A 85 26.93 -3.81 0.18
C CYS A 85 27.97 -4.90 0.03
N ASP A 86 28.03 -5.57 -1.12
CA ASP A 86 28.95 -6.69 -1.37
C ASP A 86 30.38 -6.23 -1.73
N GLY A 87 30.63 -4.91 -1.76
CA GLY A 87 31.92 -4.29 -2.10
C GLY A 87 32.80 -3.89 -0.90
N VAL A 88 32.54 -4.39 0.31
CA VAL A 88 33.42 -4.23 1.49
C VAL A 88 34.13 -5.53 1.80
#